data_AF-A0A3N8MCT7-F1
#
_entry.id   AF-A0A3N8MCT7-F1
#
_cell.length_a   1.000
_cell.length_b   1.000
_cell.length_c   1.000
_cell.angle_alpha   90.00
_cell.angle_beta   90.00
_cell.angle_gamma   90.00
#
_symmetry.space_group_name_H-M   'P 1'
#
loop_
_entity.id
_entity.type
_entity.pdbx_description
1 polymer ?
#
loop_
_entity_poly.entity_id
_entity_poly.type
_entity_poly.pdbx_seq_one_letter_code
_entity_poly.pdbx_strand_id
1 'polypeptide(L)'
;MSDQTMPGVPGMVSIGRNTAMRLMIGNLPPDTSDEDLREFVNKYMPVEFASITHIDVEGEHPSVLLEVCGAEHVLLAEMQRRFHHLYWKGCELTAHVMLFSE
;
A
#
# COMPACT_ATOMS: atom_id res chain seq x y z
N MET A 1 -54.82 -9.83 9.45
CA MET A 1 -54.42 -10.68 8.32
C MET A 1 -53.96 -9.74 7.22
N SER A 2 -52.72 -9.67 6.76
CA SER A 2 -51.44 -10.21 7.20
C SER A 2 -50.39 -9.30 6.56
N ASP A 3 -49.28 -9.15 7.27
CA ASP A 3 -47.96 -8.76 6.80
C ASP A 3 -47.76 -8.76 5.26
N GLN A 4 -47.46 -7.60 4.70
CA GLN A 4 -46.75 -7.55 3.42
C GLN A 4 -45.56 -6.61 3.56
N THR A 5 -44.57 -7.14 4.28
CA THR A 5 -43.16 -6.79 4.18
C THR A 5 -42.76 -6.63 2.71
N MET A 6 -42.31 -5.43 2.32
CA MET A 6 -41.61 -5.24 1.05
C MET A 6 -40.18 -5.82 1.19
N PRO A 7 -39.73 -6.67 0.25
CA PRO A 7 -38.41 -7.28 0.28
C PRO A 7 -37.34 -6.22 0.06
N GLY A 8 -36.24 -6.38 0.78
CA GLY A 8 -35.15 -5.41 0.89
C GLY A 8 -34.68 -4.83 -0.45
N VAL A 9 -34.30 -3.56 -0.37
CA VAL A 9 -33.37 -2.94 -1.31
C VAL A 9 -32.23 -3.93 -1.59
N PRO A 10 -31.94 -4.31 -2.84
CA PRO A 10 -30.67 -4.94 -3.12
C PRO A 10 -29.63 -3.86 -2.88
N GLY A 11 -29.02 -3.90 -1.69
CA GLY A 11 -27.77 -3.20 -1.45
C GLY A 11 -26.87 -3.47 -2.63
N MET A 12 -26.35 -2.41 -3.22
CA MET A 12 -25.32 -2.48 -4.24
C MET A 12 -24.24 -3.40 -3.69
N VAL A 13 -24.20 -4.66 -4.15
CA VAL A 13 -23.00 -5.46 -4.03
C VAL A 13 -22.05 -4.79 -5.01
N SER A 14 -21.31 -3.80 -4.49
CA SER A 14 -20.04 -3.43 -5.08
C SER A 14 -19.29 -4.75 -5.16
N ILE A 15 -19.27 -5.33 -6.36
CA ILE A 15 -18.43 -6.46 -6.69
C ILE A 15 -17.05 -5.91 -6.44
N GLY A 16 -16.55 -6.11 -5.22
CA GLY A 16 -15.26 -5.64 -4.80
C GLY A 16 -14.28 -6.36 -5.69
N ARG A 17 -13.90 -5.73 -6.81
CA ARG A 17 -12.59 -5.99 -7.38
C ARG A 17 -11.67 -5.81 -6.20
N ASN A 18 -11.12 -6.92 -5.72
CA ASN A 18 -10.13 -6.92 -4.68
C ASN A 18 -8.88 -6.38 -5.36
N THR A 19 -8.84 -5.06 -5.57
CA THR A 19 -7.72 -4.40 -6.21
C THR A 19 -6.56 -4.57 -5.27
N ALA A 20 -5.62 -5.45 -5.62
CA ALA A 20 -4.41 -5.65 -4.87
C ALA A 20 -3.62 -4.34 -4.93
N MET A 21 -3.69 -3.62 -3.82
CA MET A 21 -3.21 -2.27 -3.66
C MET A 21 -1.79 -2.35 -3.08
N ARG A 22 -0.80 -2.06 -3.91
CA ARG A 22 0.63 -2.21 -3.57
C ARG A 22 1.33 -0.86 -3.61
N LEU A 23 2.27 -0.65 -2.69
CA LEU A 23 3.14 0.51 -2.64
C LEU A 23 4.56 0.06 -2.95
N MET A 24 5.13 0.58 -4.03
CA MET A 24 6.54 0.37 -4.34
C MET A 24 7.35 1.54 -3.81
N ILE A 25 8.36 1.27 -2.99
CA ILE A 25 9.30 2.27 -2.50
C ILE A 25 10.66 1.97 -3.14
N GLY A 26 11.15 2.89 -3.96
CA GLY A 26 12.46 2.82 -4.60
C GLY A 26 13.43 3.84 -4.03
N ASN A 27 14.68 3.77 -4.48
CA ASN A 27 15.78 4.58 -3.97
C ASN A 27 16.04 4.38 -2.46
N LEU A 28 15.82 3.15 -1.97
CA LEU A 28 16.04 2.83 -0.57
C LEU A 28 17.53 2.74 -0.25
N PRO A 29 17.93 3.11 0.97
CA PRO A 29 19.28 2.83 1.45
C PRO A 29 19.55 1.32 1.39
N PRO A 30 20.75 0.87 0.97
CA PRO A 30 21.11 -0.55 0.94
C PRO A 30 21.16 -1.18 2.34
N ASP A 31 21.19 -0.37 3.39
CA ASP A 31 21.16 -0.77 4.80
C ASP A 31 19.73 -0.89 5.36
N THR A 32 18.70 -0.79 4.50
CA THR A 32 17.31 -0.84 4.95
C THR A 32 16.82 -2.27 5.08
N SER A 33 16.51 -2.68 6.31
CA SER A 33 15.82 -3.94 6.59
C SER A 33 14.31 -3.78 6.50
N ASP A 34 13.64 -4.90 6.25
CA ASP A 34 12.19 -5.06 6.20
C ASP A 34 11.52 -4.54 7.48
N GLU A 35 12.17 -4.76 8.63
CA GLU A 35 11.73 -4.30 9.95
C GLU A 35 11.77 -2.78 10.08
N ASP A 36 12.88 -2.14 9.68
CA ASP A 36 13.07 -0.68 9.70
C ASP A 36 12.05 0.00 8.77
N LEU A 37 11.80 -0.60 7.61
CA LEU A 37 10.80 -0.14 6.66
C LEU A 37 9.38 -0.31 7.21
N ARG A 38 9.09 -1.45 7.84
CA ARG A 38 7.80 -1.72 8.51
C ARG A 38 7.56 -0.72 9.63
N GLU A 39 8.55 -0.46 10.49
CA GLU A 39 8.45 0.54 11.56
C GLU A 39 8.28 1.95 11.01
N PHE A 40 9.05 2.31 9.99
CA PHE A 40 8.95 3.60 9.31
C PHE A 40 7.55 3.79 8.76
N VAL A 41 7.03 2.84 7.98
CA VAL A 41 5.70 2.97 7.41
C VAL A 41 4.61 2.94 8.50
N ASN A 42 4.71 2.05 9.49
CA ASN A 42 3.80 1.98 10.64
C ASN A 42 3.76 3.30 11.44
N LYS A 43 4.89 4.01 11.54
CA LYS A 43 4.99 5.31 12.21
C LYS A 43 4.17 6.40 11.50
N TYR A 44 4.10 6.38 10.17
CA TYR A 44 3.24 7.32 9.44
C TYR A 44 1.81 6.82 9.36
N MET A 45 1.64 5.52 9.14
CA MET A 45 0.35 4.89 8.92
C MET A 45 0.33 3.50 9.56
N PRO A 46 -0.48 3.30 10.62
CA PRO A 46 -0.61 2.00 11.25
C PRO A 46 -1.43 1.07 10.37
N VAL A 47 -0.77 0.45 9.40
CA VAL A 47 -1.34 -0.48 8.43
C VAL A 47 -0.69 -1.84 8.54
N GLU A 48 -1.46 -2.89 8.24
CA GLU A 48 -0.92 -4.23 8.13
C GLU A 48 -0.43 -4.51 6.72
N PHE A 49 0.85 -4.86 6.61
CA PHE A 49 1.44 -5.34 5.37
C PHE A 49 1.03 -6.80 5.17
N ALA A 50 0.45 -7.10 4.01
CA ALA A 50 0.20 -8.46 3.57
C ALA A 50 1.52 -9.15 3.18
N SER A 51 2.41 -8.42 2.49
CA SER A 51 3.69 -8.95 2.03
C SER A 51 4.70 -7.84 1.77
N ILE A 52 5.98 -8.16 1.94
CA ILE A 52 7.11 -7.29 1.61
C ILE A 52 8.00 -8.05 0.65
N THR A 53 8.24 -7.51 -0.54
CA THR A 53 9.09 -8.13 -1.56
C THR A 53 10.23 -7.19 -1.92
N HIS A 54 11.46 -7.62 -1.67
CA HIS A 54 12.65 -6.85 -2.01
C HIS A 54 13.00 -7.09 -3.48
N ILE A 55 13.04 -6.02 -4.26
CA ILE A 55 13.40 -6.01 -5.67
C ILE A 55 14.80 -5.42 -5.77
N ASP A 56 15.78 -6.30 -5.87
CA ASP A 56 17.15 -5.93 -6.18
C ASP A 56 17.22 -5.62 -7.69
N VAL A 57 17.16 -4.34 -8.03
CA VAL A 57 17.33 -3.87 -9.40
C VAL A 57 18.83 -3.67 -9.62
N GLU A 58 19.36 -4.33 -10.65
CA GLU A 58 20.75 -4.23 -11.09
C GLU A 58 21.05 -2.78 -11.52
N GLY A 59 21.36 -1.92 -10.56
CA GLY A 59 21.39 -0.47 -10.76
C GLY A 59 21.20 0.31 -9.47
N GLU A 60 22.21 0.28 -8.61
CA GLU A 60 22.57 1.27 -7.58
C GLU A 60 21.61 1.50 -6.39
N HIS A 61 20.30 1.24 -6.50
CA HIS A 61 19.38 1.39 -5.36
C HIS A 61 18.31 0.31 -5.26
N PRO A 62 18.22 -0.43 -4.13
CA PRO A 62 17.18 -1.40 -3.92
C PRO A 62 15.79 -0.75 -3.91
N SER A 63 14.81 -1.51 -4.40
CA SER A 63 13.40 -1.16 -4.33
C SER A 63 12.66 -2.23 -3.55
N VAL A 64 11.60 -1.86 -2.84
CA VAL A 64 10.74 -2.82 -2.15
C VAL A 64 9.31 -2.62 -2.59
N LEU A 65 8.60 -3.72 -2.75
CA LEU A 65 7.17 -3.76 -3.01
C LEU A 65 6.46 -4.17 -1.73
N LEU A 66 5.69 -3.25 -1.18
CA LEU A 66 4.82 -3.48 -0.04
C LEU A 66 3.41 -3.77 -0.54
N GLU A 67 2.87 -4.91 -0.19
CA GLU A 67 1.46 -5.20 -0.34
C GLU A 67 0.74 -4.85 0.97
N VAL A 68 -0.31 -4.03 0.89
CA VAL A 68 -1.05 -3.57 2.06
C VAL A 68 -2.45 -4.16 2.03
N CYS A 69 -2.81 -4.93 3.06
CA CYS A 69 -4.11 -5.60 3.12
C CYS A 69 -5.21 -4.59 3.49
N GLY A 70 -6.26 -4.49 2.67
CA GLY A 70 -7.38 -3.59 2.96
C GLY A 70 -7.03 -2.10 2.87
N ALA A 71 -5.96 -1.75 2.17
CA ALA A 71 -5.61 -0.35 1.95
C ALA A 71 -6.69 0.36 1.13
N GLU A 72 -7.07 1.56 1.56
CA GLU A 72 -7.86 2.45 0.70
C GLU A 72 -6.95 3.21 -0.27
N HIS A 73 -7.50 3.52 -1.44
CA HIS A 73 -6.80 4.31 -2.45
C HIS A 73 -6.37 5.68 -1.92
N VAL A 74 -7.18 6.28 -1.03
CA VAL A 74 -6.86 7.55 -0.37
C VAL A 74 -5.61 7.42 0.51
N LEU A 75 -5.52 6.34 1.28
CA LEU A 75 -4.40 6.07 2.18
C LEU A 75 -3.11 5.90 1.38
N LEU A 76 -3.12 5.07 0.33
CA LEU A 76 -1.96 4.89 -0.53
C LEU A 76 -1.54 6.17 -1.24
N ALA A 77 -2.48 6.99 -1.71
CA ALA A 77 -2.16 8.26 -2.34
C ALA A 77 -1.56 9.27 -1.34
N GLU A 78 -1.94 9.20 -0.06
CA GLU A 78 -1.27 9.95 1.00
C GLU A 78 0.11 9.39 1.31
N MET A 79 0.28 8.06 1.43
CA MET A 79 1.58 7.41 1.60
C MET A 79 2.54 7.81 0.50
N GLN A 80 2.09 7.67 -0.75
CA GLN A 80 2.87 8.04 -1.92
C GLN A 80 3.32 9.49 -1.82
N ARG A 81 2.41 10.45 -1.59
CA ARG A 81 2.79 11.86 -1.49
C ARG A 81 3.70 12.17 -0.31
N ARG A 82 3.60 11.41 0.79
CA ARG A 82 4.43 11.59 1.98
C ARG A 82 5.82 11.00 1.82
N PHE A 83 5.92 9.81 1.25
CA PHE A 83 7.18 9.08 1.06
C PHE A 83 7.93 9.52 -0.19
N HIS A 84 7.21 9.94 -1.24
CA HIS A 84 7.81 10.48 -2.44
C HIS A 84 8.53 11.77 -2.11
N HIS A 85 9.83 11.82 -2.43
CA HIS A 85 10.73 12.94 -2.12
C HIS A 85 11.07 13.07 -0.62
N LEU A 86 10.87 12.01 0.17
CA LEU A 86 11.23 12.00 1.58
C LEU A 86 12.70 11.64 1.75
N TYR A 87 13.44 12.49 2.45
CA TYR A 87 14.86 12.25 2.72
C TYR A 87 15.03 11.32 3.93
N TRP A 88 15.42 10.07 3.69
CA TRP A 88 15.62 9.05 4.73
C TRP A 88 17.00 8.44 4.65
N LYS A 89 17.73 8.40 5.78
CA LYS A 89 19.10 7.89 5.89
C LYS A 89 20.08 8.42 4.81
N GLY A 90 19.85 9.64 4.31
CA GLY A 90 20.71 10.28 3.30
C GLY A 90 20.31 10.02 1.84
N CYS A 91 19.25 9.24 1.60
CA CYS A 91 18.68 8.97 0.28
C CYS A 91 17.29 9.61 0.15
N GLU A 92 16.95 10.06 -1.05
CA GLU A 92 15.61 10.57 -1.37
C GLU A 92 14.71 9.42 -1.79
N LEU A 93 13.77 9.01 -0.95
CA LEU A 93 12.88 7.90 -1.26
C LEU A 93 11.92 8.28 -2.40
N THR A 94 11.64 7.29 -3.25
CA THR A 94 10.62 7.40 -4.29
C THR A 94 9.50 6.43 -3.96
N ALA A 95 8.25 6.88 -4.00
CA ALA A 95 7.09 6.04 -3.72
C ALA A 95 6.14 6.04 -4.92
N HIS A 96 5.73 4.85 -5.34
CA HIS A 96 4.83 4.64 -6.47
C HIS A 96 3.69 3.72 -6.04
N VAL A 97 2.45 4.18 -6.23
CA VAL A 97 1.27 3.33 -6.02
C VAL A 97 1.09 2.46 -7.25
N MET A 98 1.06 1.15 -7.03
CA MET A 98 0.76 0.18 -8.06
C MET A 98 -0.61 -0.45 -7.78
N LEU A 99 -1.54 -0.16 -8.69
CA LEU A 99 -2.87 -0.75 -8.69
C LEU A 99 -2.82 -1.98 -9.60
N PHE A 100 -2.71 -3.18 -9.00
CA PHE A 100 -2.85 -4.41 -9.78
C PHE A 100 -4.33 -4.78 -9.83
N SER A 101 -4.87 -4.76 -11.05
CA SER A 101 -6.14 -5.41 -11.33
C SER A 101 -5.81 -6.86 -11.67
N GLU A 102 -6.25 -7.80 -10.83
CA GLU A 102 -6.22 -9.23 -11.16
C GLU A 102 -7.31 -9.59 -12.18
#